data_AF-A0A7X8A3U7-F1
#
_entry.id   AF-A0A7X8A3U7-F1
#
_cell.length_a   1.000
_cell.length_b   1.000
_cell.length_c   1.000
_cell.angle_alpha   90.00
_cell.angle_beta   90.00
_cell.angle_gamma   90.00
#
_symmetry.space_group_name_H-M   'P 1'
#
loop_
_entity.id
_entity.type
_entity.pdbx_description
1 polymer ?
#
loop_
_entity_poly.entity_id
_entity_poly.type
_entity_poly.pdbx_seq_one_letter_code
_entity_poly.pdbx_strand_id
1 'polypeptide(L)'
;MRLAVQDGKQVLLYFCRPGCVWCSKVELTDCTSKSTANLINDIFMPIKINGWSKEKYVTPSGELSGFGLAKEFQLTGHPAVWFLESYGSKIIFLPGYAPPDDFKLLSCYIGGSHYKNQNFKDFTREAAGVF
;
A
#
# COMPACT_ATOMS: atom_id res chain seq x y z
N MET A 1 2.76 -15.30 -2.19
CA MET A 1 3.32 -14.35 -1.20
C MET A 1 4.41 -15.00 -0.34
N ARG A 2 5.55 -15.41 -0.93
CA ARG A 2 6.64 -16.05 -0.17
C ARG A 2 7.82 -15.11 0.12
N LEU A 3 7.89 -13.97 -0.58
CA LEU A 3 9.00 -13.00 -0.47
C LEU A 3 8.85 -12.04 0.73
N ALA A 4 7.64 -11.57 1.03
CA ALA A 4 7.43 -10.60 2.12
C ALA A 4 7.68 -11.16 3.52
N VAL A 5 7.40 -12.45 3.71
CA VAL A 5 7.55 -13.13 5.01
C VAL A 5 9.03 -13.30 5.38
N GLN A 6 9.95 -13.32 4.40
CA GLN A 6 11.36 -13.60 4.65
C GLN A 6 12.18 -12.40 5.14
N ASP A 7 11.74 -11.17 4.87
CA ASP A 7 12.50 -9.96 5.19
C ASP A 7 11.98 -9.20 6.42
N GLY A 8 10.83 -9.60 7.00
CA GLY A 8 10.18 -8.84 8.08
C GLY A 8 9.65 -7.46 7.64
N LYS A 9 9.66 -7.19 6.33
CA LYS A 9 9.13 -5.97 5.72
C LYS A 9 7.62 -6.03 5.66
N GLN A 10 6.99 -4.87 5.71
CA GLN A 10 5.54 -4.75 5.53
C GLN A 10 5.20 -4.84 4.05
N VAL A 11 3.98 -5.23 3.70
CA VAL A 11 3.58 -5.38 2.30
C VAL A 11 2.71 -4.22 1.89
N LEU A 12 3.05 -3.60 0.76
CA LEU A 12 2.24 -2.54 0.16
C LEU A 12 1.63 -3.11 -1.12
N LEU A 13 0.36 -3.50 -1.07
CA LEU A 13 -0.40 -3.91 -2.24
C LEU A 13 -0.96 -2.69 -2.94
N TYR A 14 -0.44 -2.39 -4.11
CA TYR A 14 -0.89 -1.29 -4.96
C TYR A 14 -1.80 -1.82 -6.07
N PHE A 15 -3.10 -1.56 -5.96
CA PHE A 15 -4.08 -1.92 -6.97
C PHE A 15 -4.24 -0.79 -7.98
N CYS A 16 -3.85 -1.09 -9.21
CA CYS A 16 -3.96 -0.16 -10.33
C CYS A 16 -4.56 -0.83 -11.56
N ARG A 17 -5.12 -0.03 -12.46
CA ARG A 17 -5.58 -0.46 -13.78
C ARG A 17 -4.79 0.25 -14.89
N PRO A 18 -4.54 -0.42 -16.03
CA PRO A 18 -4.03 0.26 -17.21
C PRO A 18 -5.02 1.35 -17.66
N GLY A 19 -4.48 2.52 -18.04
CA GLY A 19 -5.26 3.69 -18.45
C GLY A 19 -5.81 4.56 -17.30
N CYS A 20 -5.35 4.38 -16.06
CA CYS A 20 -5.70 5.28 -14.97
C CYS A 20 -4.71 6.44 -14.86
N VAL A 21 -5.18 7.67 -15.14
CA VAL A 21 -4.39 8.90 -15.06
C VAL A 21 -3.82 9.11 -13.65
N TRP A 22 -4.62 8.82 -12.61
CA TRP A 22 -4.20 8.94 -11.22
C TRP A 22 -3.11 7.95 -10.84
N CYS A 23 -3.15 6.73 -11.36
CA CYS A 23 -2.08 5.78 -11.12
C CYS A 23 -0.74 6.27 -11.66
N SER A 24 -0.74 6.77 -12.91
CA SER A 24 0.47 7.32 -13.52
C SER A 24 0.95 8.52 -12.75
N LYS A 25 0.05 9.33 -12.16
CA LYS A 25 0.43 10.44 -11.30
C LYS A 25 1.19 9.96 -10.07
N VAL A 26 0.68 8.98 -9.29
CA VAL A 26 1.40 8.37 -8.15
C VAL A 26 2.78 7.86 -8.57
N GLU A 27 2.83 7.09 -9.65
CA GLU A 27 4.10 6.51 -10.10
C GLU A 27 5.10 7.60 -10.47
N LEU A 28 4.63 8.67 -11.13
CA LEU A 28 5.45 9.80 -11.54
C LEU A 28 5.85 10.71 -10.37
N THR A 29 5.00 10.94 -9.36
CA THR A 29 5.26 11.85 -8.25
C THR A 29 5.97 11.18 -7.08
N ASP A 30 5.45 10.04 -6.63
CA ASP A 30 5.85 9.40 -5.38
C ASP A 30 6.89 8.30 -5.62
N CYS A 31 6.75 7.52 -6.69
CA CYS A 31 7.70 6.43 -6.98
C CYS A 31 8.93 6.87 -7.79
N THR A 32 8.87 7.98 -8.53
CA THR A 32 10.04 8.46 -9.32
C THR A 32 11.10 9.11 -8.45
N SER A 33 10.72 9.67 -7.29
CA SER A 33 11.69 10.24 -6.35
C SER A 33 12.50 9.12 -5.71
N LYS A 34 13.80 9.02 -6.05
CA LYS A 34 14.72 7.99 -5.51
C LYS A 34 14.69 7.91 -3.99
N SER A 35 14.54 9.05 -3.30
CA SER A 35 14.48 9.09 -1.83
C SER A 35 13.22 8.40 -1.30
N THR A 36 12.06 8.63 -1.94
CA THR A 36 10.79 8.00 -1.57
C THR A 36 10.79 6.52 -1.95
N ALA A 37 11.27 6.17 -3.14
CA ALA A 37 11.38 4.78 -3.58
C ALA A 37 12.30 3.95 -2.67
N ASN A 38 13.43 4.52 -2.21
CA ASN A 38 14.30 3.84 -1.26
C ASN A 38 13.61 3.67 0.10
N LEU A 39 12.96 4.72 0.62
CA LEU A 39 12.24 4.63 1.89
C LEU A 39 11.10 3.60 1.84
N ILE A 40 10.39 3.53 0.72
CA ILE A 40 9.36 2.51 0.48
C ILE A 40 9.98 1.12 0.42
N ASN A 41 11.05 0.89 -0.35
CA ASN A 41 11.66 -0.44 -0.48
C ASN A 41 12.40 -0.90 0.79
N ASP A 42 12.79 0.04 1.65
CA ASP A 42 13.42 -0.25 2.93
C ASP A 42 12.38 -0.76 3.94
N ILE A 43 11.26 -0.06 4.06
CA ILE A 43 10.19 -0.35 5.04
C ILE A 43 9.18 -1.38 4.51
N PHE A 44 8.83 -1.26 3.22
CA PHE A 44 7.77 -2.01 2.57
C PHE A 44 8.28 -2.84 1.38
N MET A 45 7.54 -3.88 1.06
CA MET A 45 7.60 -4.61 -0.18
C MET A 45 6.42 -4.17 -1.06
N PRO A 46 6.62 -3.23 -1.99
CA PRO A 46 5.57 -2.81 -2.91
C PRO A 46 5.26 -3.91 -3.94
N ILE A 47 4.00 -4.31 -4.00
CA ILE A 47 3.47 -5.29 -4.95
C ILE A 47 2.38 -4.60 -5.75
N LYS A 48 2.66 -4.36 -7.03
CA LYS A 48 1.67 -3.83 -7.97
C LYS A 48 0.77 -4.96 -8.46
N ILE A 49 -0.52 -4.84 -8.24
CA ILE A 49 -1.55 -5.79 -8.66
C ILE A 49 -2.46 -5.10 -9.66
N ASN A 50 -2.68 -5.75 -10.81
CA ASN A 50 -3.66 -5.29 -11.77
C ASN A 50 -5.04 -5.83 -11.40
N GLY A 51 -5.84 -4.99 -10.73
CA GLY A 51 -7.20 -5.35 -10.26
C GLY A 51 -8.20 -5.65 -11.38
N TRP A 52 -7.86 -5.34 -12.63
CA TRP A 52 -8.71 -5.59 -13.81
C TRP A 52 -8.21 -6.74 -14.68
N SER A 53 -7.07 -7.33 -14.35
CA SER A 53 -6.49 -8.44 -15.12
C SER A 53 -6.97 -9.80 -14.61
N LYS A 54 -6.92 -10.79 -15.50
CA LYS A 54 -7.05 -12.22 -15.15
C LYS A 54 -5.76 -12.81 -14.58
N GLU A 55 -4.73 -11.98 -14.43
CA GLU A 55 -3.44 -12.34 -13.84
C GLU A 55 -3.65 -12.99 -12.48
N LYS A 56 -3.04 -14.15 -12.26
CA LYS A 56 -3.19 -14.90 -11.00
C LYS A 56 -2.09 -14.49 -10.05
N TYR A 57 -2.47 -14.18 -8.83
CA TYR A 57 -1.56 -13.86 -7.73
C TYR A 57 -1.73 -14.89 -6.63
N VAL A 58 -0.61 -15.35 -6.10
CA VAL A 58 -0.58 -16.34 -5.01
C VAL A 58 -0.81 -15.63 -3.68
N THR A 59 -1.99 -15.81 -3.09
CA THR A 59 -2.38 -15.31 -1.77
C THR A 59 -2.28 -16.42 -0.70
N PRO A 60 -2.35 -16.11 0.61
CA PRO A 60 -2.36 -17.12 1.66
C PRO A 60 -3.64 -17.96 1.60
N SER A 61 -4.73 -17.37 1.08
CA SER A 61 -6.02 -18.01 0.87
C SER A 61 -6.06 -18.88 -0.40
N GLY A 62 -5.02 -18.84 -1.24
CA GLY A 62 -4.95 -19.57 -2.52
C GLY A 62 -4.57 -18.67 -3.71
N GLU A 63 -4.64 -19.20 -4.92
CA GLU A 63 -4.41 -18.42 -6.15
C GLU A 63 -5.68 -17.68 -6.57
N LEU A 64 -5.62 -16.35 -6.57
CA LEU A 64 -6.74 -15.50 -6.99
C LEU A 64 -6.34 -14.66 -8.18
N SER A 65 -7.26 -14.44 -9.11
CA SER A 65 -7.05 -13.47 -10.18
C SER A 65 -7.00 -12.05 -9.62
N GLY A 66 -6.37 -11.10 -10.31
CA GLY A 66 -6.35 -9.69 -9.93
C GLY A 66 -7.76 -9.14 -9.68
N PHE A 67 -8.72 -9.56 -10.51
CA PHE A 67 -10.15 -9.26 -10.30
C PHE A 67 -10.74 -9.92 -9.04
N GLY A 68 -10.40 -11.20 -8.78
CA GLY A 68 -10.81 -11.91 -7.57
C GLY A 68 -10.26 -11.24 -6.30
N LEU A 69 -9.00 -10.83 -6.35
CA LEU A 69 -8.33 -10.05 -5.31
C LEU A 69 -9.01 -8.70 -5.09
N ALA A 70 -9.28 -7.95 -6.16
CA ALA A 70 -9.98 -6.67 -6.05
C ALA A 70 -11.34 -6.82 -5.35
N LYS A 71 -12.05 -7.92 -5.63
CA LYS A 71 -13.32 -8.25 -5.00
C LYS A 71 -13.16 -8.69 -3.53
N GLU A 72 -12.16 -9.51 -3.23
CA GLU A 72 -11.85 -9.96 -1.85
C GLU A 72 -11.43 -8.80 -0.95
N PHE A 73 -10.66 -7.87 -1.50
CA PHE A 73 -10.24 -6.64 -0.86
C PHE A 73 -11.30 -5.53 -0.90
N GLN A 74 -12.51 -5.84 -1.38
CA GLN A 74 -13.66 -4.93 -1.47
C GLN A 74 -13.30 -3.57 -2.09
N LEU A 75 -12.48 -3.58 -3.14
CA LEU A 75 -12.06 -2.36 -3.81
C LEU A 75 -13.24 -1.71 -4.52
N THR A 76 -13.59 -0.50 -4.10
CA THR A 76 -14.66 0.32 -4.70
C THR A 76 -14.15 1.24 -5.81
N GLY A 77 -12.83 1.45 -5.91
CA GLY A 77 -12.22 2.35 -6.89
C GLY A 77 -10.73 2.08 -7.08
N HIS A 78 -10.15 2.69 -8.12
CA HIS A 78 -8.71 2.66 -8.40
C HIS A 78 -8.21 4.09 -8.59
N PRO A 79 -6.99 4.45 -8.16
CA PRO A 79 -6.01 3.61 -7.47
C PRO A 79 -6.42 3.29 -6.04
N ALA A 80 -6.10 2.09 -5.56
CA ALA A 80 -6.32 1.71 -4.18
C ALA A 80 -5.08 1.03 -3.61
N VAL A 81 -4.76 1.31 -2.35
CA VAL A 81 -3.56 0.81 -1.69
C VAL A 81 -3.95 0.09 -0.42
N TRP A 82 -3.47 -1.13 -0.27
CA TRP A 82 -3.60 -1.92 0.95
C TRP A 82 -2.23 -2.11 1.57
N PHE A 83 -2.08 -1.66 2.81
CA PHE A 83 -0.90 -1.94 3.60
C PHE A 83 -1.18 -3.13 4.48
N LEU A 84 -0.33 -4.13 4.38
CA LEU A 84 -0.40 -5.36 5.15
C LEU A 84 0.87 -5.50 5.98
N GLU A 85 0.76 -6.16 7.12
CA GLU A 85 1.91 -6.60 7.91
C GLU A 85 2.62 -7.78 7.21
N SER A 86 3.82 -8.13 7.65
CA SER A 86 4.62 -9.23 7.09
C SER A 86 3.89 -10.59 7.08
N TYR A 87 2.91 -10.78 7.96
CA TYR A 87 2.06 -11.98 8.02
C TYR A 87 0.77 -11.90 7.19
N GLY A 88 0.55 -10.81 6.45
CA GLY A 88 -0.67 -10.59 5.66
C GLY A 88 -1.83 -9.95 6.44
N SER A 89 -1.60 -9.55 7.70
CA SER A 89 -2.59 -8.80 8.49
C SER A 89 -2.87 -7.45 7.85
N LYS A 90 -4.14 -7.12 7.63
CA LYS A 90 -4.56 -5.83 7.08
C LYS A 90 -4.28 -4.70 8.08
N ILE A 91 -3.46 -3.73 7.71
CA ILE A 91 -3.12 -2.57 8.55
C ILE A 91 -4.01 -1.39 8.21
N ILE A 92 -3.87 -0.86 6.98
CA ILE A 92 -4.65 0.28 6.52
C ILE A 92 -5.04 0.13 5.06
N PHE A 93 -6.22 0.63 4.75
CA PHE A 93 -6.77 0.70 3.41
C PHE A 93 -6.88 2.16 2.98
N LEU A 94 -6.26 2.48 1.85
CA LEU A 94 -6.39 3.78 1.19
C LEU A 94 -7.15 3.58 -0.13
N PRO A 95 -8.42 4.01 -0.22
CA PRO A 95 -9.22 3.87 -1.43
C PRO A 95 -8.88 4.89 -2.53
N GLY A 96 -7.70 5.53 -2.51
CA GLY A 96 -7.37 6.61 -3.41
C GLY A 96 -5.90 7.05 -3.39
N TYR A 97 -5.62 8.08 -4.18
CA TYR A 97 -4.34 8.80 -4.18
C TYR A 97 -4.12 9.49 -2.84
N ALA A 98 -3.01 9.20 -2.17
CA ALA A 98 -2.54 9.97 -1.02
C ALA A 98 -1.45 10.96 -1.48
N PRO A 99 -1.49 12.22 -1.02
CA PRO A 99 -0.40 13.17 -1.21
C PRO A 99 0.95 12.63 -0.71
N PRO A 100 2.08 13.11 -1.24
CA PRO A 100 3.42 12.66 -0.83
C PRO A 100 3.67 12.83 0.68
N ASP A 101 3.15 13.91 1.27
CA ASP A 101 3.30 14.22 2.69
C ASP A 101 2.52 13.23 3.57
N ASP A 102 1.26 12.94 3.21
CA ASP A 102 0.46 11.90 3.86
C ASP A 102 1.10 10.53 3.72
N PHE A 103 1.65 10.22 2.54
CA PHE A 103 2.29 8.95 2.28
C PHE A 103 3.58 8.78 3.11
N LYS A 104 4.37 9.85 3.29
CA LYS A 104 5.52 9.87 4.21
C LYS A 104 5.08 9.62 5.65
N LEU A 105 4.04 10.32 6.10
CA LEU A 105 3.46 10.14 7.43
C LEU A 105 3.01 8.71 7.67
N LEU A 106 2.29 8.15 6.70
CA LEU A 106 1.85 6.77 6.71
C LEU A 106 3.06 5.82 6.73
N SER A 107 4.11 6.09 5.95
CA SER A 107 5.32 5.28 5.94
C SER A 107 6.01 5.26 7.30
N CYS A 108 6.15 6.42 7.95
CA CYS A 108 6.66 6.53 9.32
C CYS A 108 5.75 5.84 10.34
N TYR A 109 4.44 5.99 10.18
CA TYR A 109 3.44 5.38 11.05
C TYR A 109 3.52 3.85 11.06
N ILE A 110 3.59 3.26 9.86
CA ILE A 110 3.60 1.79 9.73
C ILE A 110 5.02 1.25 10.01
N GLY A 111 6.08 1.91 9.53
CA GLY A 111 7.47 1.56 9.83
C GLY A 111 7.80 1.65 11.33
N GLY A 112 7.24 2.64 12.04
CA GLY A 112 7.37 2.78 13.49
C GLY A 112 6.42 1.91 14.31
N SER A 113 5.63 1.03 13.67
CA SER A 113 4.63 0.18 14.34
C SER A 113 3.56 0.94 15.16
N HIS A 114 3.35 2.22 14.87
CA HIS A 114 2.39 3.07 15.59
C HIS A 114 0.93 2.62 15.37
N TYR A 115 0.66 1.87 14.31
CA TYR A 115 -0.64 1.22 14.06
C TYR A 115 -1.08 0.23 15.15
N LYS A 116 -0.17 -0.24 16.00
CA LYS A 116 -0.51 -1.10 17.15
C LYS A 116 -1.03 -0.30 18.35
N ASN A 117 -0.67 0.98 18.45
CA ASN A 117 -0.97 1.81 19.60
C ASN A 117 -2.08 2.84 19.35
N GLN A 118 -2.23 3.33 18.12
CA GLN A 118 -3.23 4.36 17.81
C GLN A 118 -3.83 4.15 16.42
N ASN A 119 -4.81 4.98 16.03
CA ASN A 119 -5.39 4.99 14.69
C ASN A 119 -4.70 6.04 13.82
N PHE A 120 -4.70 5.83 12.50
CA PHE A 120 -4.03 6.73 11.56
C PHE A 120 -4.56 8.17 11.63
N LYS A 121 -5.87 8.36 11.90
CA LYS A 121 -6.45 9.70 12.12
C LYS A 121 -5.85 10.43 13.31
N ASP A 122 -5.58 9.72 14.42
CA ASP A 122 -5.00 10.33 15.61
C ASP A 122 -3.53 10.67 15.37
N PHE A 123 -2.77 9.78 14.74
CA PHE A 123 -1.38 10.04 14.38
C PHE A 123 -1.23 11.18 13.37
N THR A 124 -2.07 11.23 12.34
CA THR A 124 -2.05 12.33 11.37
C THR A 124 -2.44 13.65 12.02
N ARG A 125 -3.40 13.67 12.95
CA ARG A 125 -3.71 14.89 13.71
C ARG A 125 -2.53 15.34 14.57
N GLU A 126 -1.86 14.39 15.21
CA GLU A 126 -0.70 14.67 16.06
C GLU A 126 0.49 15.20 15.24
N ALA A 127 0.73 14.64 14.06
CA ALA A 127 1.80 15.07 13.18
C ALA A 127 1.46 16.32 12.33
N ALA A 128 0.18 16.53 12.00
CA ALA A 128 -0.29 17.76 11.34
C ALA A 128 -0.35 18.95 12.30
N GLY A 129 -0.33 18.72 13.62
CA GLY A 129 -0.24 19.76 14.64
C GLY A 129 1.18 20.34 14.85
N VAL A 130 2.18 19.88 14.08
CA VAL A 130 3.60 20.27 14.21
C VAL A 130 4.10 21.07 13.00
N PHE A 131 3.21 21.59 12.15
CA PHE A 131 3.57 22.48 11.04
C PHE A 131 2.91 23.84 11.17
#